data_AF-A0A2S1GX51-F1
#
_entry.id   AF-A0A2S1GX51-F1
#
_cell.length_a   1.000
_cell.length_b   1.000
_cell.length_c   1.000
_cell.angle_alpha   90.00
_cell.angle_beta   90.00
_cell.angle_gamma   90.00
#
_symmetry.space_group_name_H-M   'P 1'
#
loop_
_entity.id
_entity.type
_entity.pdbx_description
1 polymer ?
#
loop_
_entity_poly.entity_id
_entity_poly.type
_entity_poly.pdbx_seq_one_letter_code
_entity_poly.pdbx_strand_id
1 'polypeptide(L)'
;MNHFQFATIFTTKRKELNVTQEEIARYVGVSRAAVSKWEKGQSYPDISLLPKLAAYFNVSIDDLLGYEPQMTEQRILETYSTLAKDFTLKPFDEIDAEIDGLITEYYSCFPFVLKMAQLYVNYLDLTTNREATLEKVLALCKRVEEYSGDYKMANEALMMEGFVYVIQGNATKVLELLGEDVPIQLGTEQLIATAQKMLGQTDKAKEILQVHAYQQINSIVSNAGESLLLELDNTDYFDEMVRRMEAIITTFELAHLNVNTALVFYVKAASGYAMQQRFEQAFYCIEKYVKACMQIQFPMRLEGDTYFYLLDDWMARELVLSTQTPRDNETIKKALYETIANNPLFASLQSDGRYTNLLTNLHHYLRLEEV
;
A
#
# COMPACT_ATOMS: atom_id res chain seq x y z
N MET A 1 18.39 -18.47 7.07
CA MET A 1 19.10 -17.76 8.15
C MET A 1 20.20 -16.93 7.52
N ASN A 2 20.05 -15.61 7.53
CA ASN A 2 21.12 -14.72 7.10
C ASN A 2 22.38 -15.01 7.94
N HIS A 3 23.46 -15.43 7.28
CA HIS A 3 24.74 -15.62 7.93
C HIS A 3 25.29 -14.22 8.25
N PHE A 4 25.41 -13.87 9.54
CA PHE A 4 26.13 -12.66 9.96
C PHE A 4 27.45 -12.54 9.20
N GLN A 5 27.72 -11.35 8.65
CA GLN A 5 28.93 -11.07 7.87
C GLN A 5 30.14 -10.70 8.75
N PHE A 6 30.05 -11.00 10.06
CA PHE A 6 31.04 -10.67 11.07
C PHE A 6 32.49 -10.93 10.63
N ALA A 7 32.80 -12.14 10.12
CA ALA A 7 34.17 -12.50 9.76
C ALA A 7 34.79 -11.54 8.73
N THR A 8 34.02 -11.19 7.70
CA THR A 8 34.42 -10.26 6.64
C THR A 8 34.57 -8.85 7.20
N ILE A 9 33.55 -8.36 7.92
CA ILE A 9 33.52 -6.99 8.44
C ILE A 9 34.63 -6.77 9.48
N PHE A 10 34.76 -7.69 10.44
CA PHE A 10 35.81 -7.68 11.46
C PHE A 10 37.21 -7.65 10.83
N THR A 11 37.46 -8.50 9.83
CA THR A 11 38.75 -8.55 9.12
C THR A 11 39.05 -7.22 8.42
N THR A 12 38.06 -6.65 7.74
CA THR A 12 38.18 -5.36 7.05
C THR A 12 38.47 -4.25 8.05
N LYS A 13 37.67 -4.11 9.11
CA LYS A 13 37.83 -3.07 10.15
C LYS A 13 39.19 -3.14 10.85
N ARG A 14 39.68 -4.35 11.16
CA ARG A 14 41.03 -4.52 11.73
C ARG A 14 42.12 -4.04 10.77
N LYS A 15 42.01 -4.37 9.49
CA LYS A 15 42.98 -3.95 8.47
C LYS A 15 42.93 -2.44 8.22
N GLU A 16 41.75 -1.82 8.24
CA GLU A 16 41.58 -0.36 8.13
C GLU A 16 42.34 0.39 9.23
N LEU A 17 42.38 -0.16 10.45
CA LEU A 17 43.11 0.40 11.58
C LEU A 17 44.59 -0.03 11.65
N ASN A 18 45.07 -0.86 10.71
CA ASN A 18 46.42 -1.46 10.72
C ASN A 18 46.77 -2.23 12.01
N VAL A 19 45.77 -2.82 12.66
CA VAL A 19 45.92 -3.56 13.92
C VAL A 19 46.23 -5.01 13.63
N THR A 20 47.15 -5.65 14.35
CA THR A 20 47.44 -7.09 14.18
C THR A 20 46.44 -7.97 14.93
N GLN A 21 46.35 -9.25 14.55
CA GLN A 21 45.52 -10.22 15.28
C GLN A 21 45.93 -10.35 16.76
N GLU A 22 47.23 -10.24 17.06
CA GLU A 22 47.75 -10.33 18.43
C GLU A 22 47.34 -9.11 19.27
N GLU A 23 47.40 -7.91 18.69
CA GLU A 23 47.03 -6.67 19.37
C GLU A 23 45.55 -6.64 19.74
N ILE A 24 44.67 -7.01 18.80
CA ILE A 24 43.24 -7.06 19.09
C ILE A 24 42.88 -8.20 20.04
N ALA A 25 43.54 -9.37 19.92
CA ALA A 25 43.36 -10.49 20.84
C ALA A 25 43.68 -10.07 22.29
N ARG A 26 44.80 -9.37 22.48
CA ARG A 26 45.20 -8.80 23.77
C ARG A 26 44.21 -7.77 24.29
N TYR A 27 43.68 -6.90 23.42
CA TYR A 27 42.70 -5.88 23.81
C TYR A 27 41.40 -6.50 24.36
N VAL A 28 40.87 -7.54 23.72
CA VAL A 28 39.64 -8.21 24.18
C VAL A 28 39.86 -9.38 25.14
N GLY A 29 41.13 -9.73 25.44
CA GLY A 29 41.47 -10.77 26.41
C GLY A 29 41.27 -12.20 25.90
N VAL A 30 41.52 -12.44 24.61
CA VAL A 30 41.44 -13.78 23.99
C VAL A 30 42.79 -14.19 23.40
N SER A 31 42.91 -15.44 22.94
CA SER A 31 44.09 -15.88 22.20
C SER A 31 44.08 -15.38 20.75
N ARG A 32 45.25 -15.13 20.17
CA ARG A 32 45.38 -14.85 18.72
C ARG A 32 44.73 -15.93 17.86
N ALA A 33 44.77 -17.19 18.29
CA ALA A 33 44.12 -18.31 17.60
C ALA A 33 42.59 -18.13 17.52
N ALA A 34 41.95 -17.58 18.56
CA ALA A 34 40.53 -17.26 18.52
C ALA A 34 40.22 -16.21 17.44
N VAL A 35 41.01 -15.12 17.40
CA VAL A 35 40.88 -14.08 16.37
C VAL A 35 41.09 -14.65 14.96
N SER A 36 42.07 -15.55 14.77
CA SER A 36 42.24 -16.20 13.46
C SER A 36 41.06 -17.08 13.06
N LYS A 37 40.35 -17.70 14.01
CA LYS A 37 39.15 -18.49 13.72
C LYS A 37 37.97 -17.58 13.37
N TRP A 38 37.84 -16.45 14.06
CA TRP A 38 36.86 -15.41 13.76
C TRP A 38 37.00 -14.88 12.33
N GLU A 39 38.21 -14.50 11.91
CA GLU A 39 38.47 -14.00 10.56
C GLU A 39 38.24 -15.05 9.46
N LYS A 40 38.30 -16.35 9.81
CA LYS A 40 38.04 -17.46 8.89
C LYS A 40 36.57 -17.93 8.92
N GLY A 41 35.71 -17.28 9.70
CA GLY A 41 34.31 -17.69 9.87
C GLY A 41 34.13 -19.05 10.57
N GLN A 42 35.15 -19.56 11.28
CA GLN A 42 35.12 -20.87 11.94
C GLN A 42 34.44 -20.82 13.32
N SER A 43 34.33 -19.63 13.91
CA SER A 43 33.66 -19.39 15.19
C SER A 43 33.31 -17.91 15.31
N TYR A 44 32.38 -17.56 16.19
CA TYR A 44 32.08 -16.18 16.57
C TYR A 44 32.79 -15.81 17.89
N PRO A 45 33.01 -14.51 18.16
CA PRO A 45 33.36 -14.07 19.50
C PRO A 45 32.20 -14.36 20.46
N ASP A 46 32.52 -14.49 21.73
CA ASP A 46 31.49 -14.52 22.78
C ASP A 46 30.65 -13.24 22.72
N ILE A 47 29.34 -13.34 22.99
CA ILE A 47 28.41 -12.21 22.92
C ILE A 47 28.85 -11.04 23.81
N SER A 48 29.50 -11.32 24.94
CA SER A 48 30.04 -10.32 25.86
C SER A 48 31.19 -9.49 25.27
N LEU A 49 31.84 -9.99 24.21
CA LEU A 49 32.94 -9.30 23.54
C LEU A 49 32.47 -8.35 22.44
N LEU A 50 31.26 -8.53 21.92
CA LEU A 50 30.72 -7.70 20.85
C LEU A 50 30.70 -6.20 21.20
N PRO A 51 30.25 -5.76 22.40
CA PRO A 51 30.29 -4.33 22.75
C PRO A 51 31.70 -3.74 22.74
N LYS A 52 32.70 -4.50 23.22
CA LYS A 52 34.10 -4.07 23.22
C LYS A 52 34.68 -3.98 21.82
N LEU A 53 34.36 -4.96 20.97
CA LEU A 53 34.81 -4.97 19.58
C LEU A 53 34.17 -3.83 18.77
N ALA A 54 32.87 -3.62 18.93
CA ALA A 54 32.12 -2.53 18.30
C ALA A 54 32.71 -1.16 18.72
N ALA A 55 32.96 -0.96 20.02
CA ALA A 55 33.61 0.24 20.53
C ALA A 55 35.04 0.43 20.00
N TYR A 56 35.84 -0.65 19.88
CA TYR A 56 37.20 -0.59 19.34
C TYR A 56 37.23 -0.11 17.88
N PHE A 57 36.27 -0.55 17.08
CA PHE A 57 36.15 -0.18 15.67
C PHE A 57 35.30 1.07 15.41
N ASN A 58 34.74 1.66 16.46
CA ASN A 58 33.82 2.80 16.38
C ASN A 58 32.64 2.55 15.43
N VAL A 59 31.99 1.39 15.59
CA VAL A 59 30.79 0.98 14.86
C VAL A 59 29.73 0.46 15.84
N SER A 60 28.49 0.28 15.40
CA SER A 60 27.49 -0.44 16.19
C SER A 60 27.74 -1.96 16.21
N ILE A 61 27.09 -2.68 17.12
CA ILE A 61 27.15 -4.16 17.11
C ILE A 61 26.50 -4.71 15.84
N ASP A 62 25.43 -4.09 15.38
CA ASP A 62 24.71 -4.45 14.15
C ASP A 62 25.64 -4.32 12.94
N ASP A 63 26.33 -3.19 12.80
CA ASP A 63 27.35 -2.99 11.75
C ASP A 63 28.45 -4.05 11.83
N LEU A 64 28.94 -4.35 13.04
CA LEU A 64 30.02 -5.33 13.24
C LEU A 64 29.59 -6.74 12.84
N LEU A 65 28.33 -7.10 13.10
CA LEU A 65 27.76 -8.38 12.69
C LEU A 65 27.31 -8.40 11.22
N GLY A 66 27.20 -7.23 10.58
CA GLY A 66 26.58 -7.08 9.26
C GLY A 66 25.12 -7.45 9.30
N TYR A 67 24.42 -7.04 10.36
CA TYR A 67 23.00 -7.27 10.56
C TYR A 67 22.25 -5.96 10.34
N GLU A 68 21.24 -5.96 9.48
CA GLU A 68 20.40 -4.80 9.21
C GLU A 68 18.97 -5.14 9.65
N PRO A 69 18.52 -4.68 10.85
CA PRO A 69 17.17 -4.96 11.35
C PRO A 69 16.07 -4.20 10.60
N GLN A 70 16.47 -3.29 9.71
CA GLN A 70 15.60 -2.38 8.98
C GLN A 70 15.82 -2.58 7.48
N MET A 71 14.75 -2.81 6.74
CA MET A 71 14.81 -2.82 5.29
C MET A 71 14.82 -1.39 4.77
N THR A 72 15.58 -1.15 3.70
CA THR A 72 15.45 0.10 2.95
C THR A 72 14.09 0.16 2.28
N GLU A 73 13.59 1.37 2.02
CA GLU A 73 12.30 1.59 1.34
C GLU A 73 12.25 0.85 -0.01
N GLN A 74 13.31 0.94 -0.81
CA GLN A 74 13.45 0.20 -2.06
C GLN A 74 13.34 -1.32 -1.86
N ARG A 75 13.98 -1.86 -0.82
CA ARG A 75 13.94 -3.30 -0.55
C ARG A 75 12.56 -3.77 -0.09
N ILE A 76 11.84 -2.95 0.68
CA ILE A 76 10.45 -3.21 1.07
C ILE A 76 9.57 -3.29 -0.18
N LEU A 77 9.72 -2.31 -1.08
CA LEU A 77 8.98 -2.26 -2.34
C LEU A 77 9.22 -3.48 -3.22
N GLU A 78 10.48 -3.85 -3.43
CA GLU A 78 10.87 -5.04 -4.21
C GLU A 78 10.29 -6.32 -3.61
N THR A 79 10.32 -6.43 -2.28
CA THR A 79 9.80 -7.59 -1.54
C THR A 79 8.28 -7.66 -1.68
N TYR A 80 7.57 -6.55 -1.48
CA TYR A 80 6.12 -6.46 -1.67
C TYR A 80 5.73 -6.86 -3.10
N SER A 81 6.39 -6.30 -4.13
CA SER A 81 6.08 -6.61 -5.54
C SER A 81 6.32 -8.08 -5.88
N THR A 82 7.34 -8.70 -5.29
CA THR A 82 7.64 -10.12 -5.48
C THR A 82 6.54 -10.98 -4.86
N LEU A 83 6.21 -10.75 -3.58
CA LEU A 83 5.16 -11.49 -2.89
C LEU A 83 3.78 -11.32 -3.55
N ALA A 84 3.45 -10.09 -3.98
CA ALA A 84 2.22 -9.79 -4.70
C ALA A 84 2.07 -10.65 -5.97
N LYS A 85 3.14 -10.81 -6.76
CA LYS A 85 3.13 -11.68 -7.94
C LYS A 85 2.99 -13.15 -7.57
N ASP A 86 3.66 -13.57 -6.50
CA ASP A 86 3.65 -14.96 -6.06
C ASP A 86 2.25 -15.44 -5.67
N PHE A 87 1.34 -14.57 -5.22
CA PHE A 87 -0.07 -14.91 -4.97
C PHE A 87 -0.82 -15.45 -6.19
N THR A 88 -0.35 -15.16 -7.41
CA THR A 88 -0.91 -15.74 -8.63
C THR A 88 -0.29 -17.09 -9.01
N LEU A 89 0.89 -17.41 -8.45
CA LEU A 89 1.71 -18.55 -8.85
C LEU A 89 1.76 -19.66 -7.80
N LYS A 90 1.57 -19.32 -6.53
CA LYS A 90 1.70 -20.21 -5.37
C LYS A 90 0.44 -20.20 -4.51
N PRO A 91 0.15 -21.28 -3.77
CA PRO A 91 -0.91 -21.28 -2.76
C PRO A 91 -0.71 -20.20 -1.69
N PHE A 92 -1.82 -19.65 -1.18
CA PHE A 92 -1.80 -18.62 -0.14
C PHE A 92 -0.97 -19.04 1.09
N ASP A 93 -1.15 -20.27 1.57
CA ASP A 93 -0.48 -20.77 2.79
C ASP A 93 1.06 -20.85 2.63
N GLU A 94 1.58 -21.06 1.42
CA GLU A 94 3.03 -21.04 1.17
C GLU A 94 3.59 -19.62 1.28
N ILE A 95 2.85 -18.64 0.77
CA ILE A 95 3.25 -17.23 0.83
C ILE A 95 3.08 -16.68 2.24
N ASP A 96 2.02 -17.09 2.95
CA ASP A 96 1.80 -16.76 4.36
C ASP A 96 3.01 -17.18 5.22
N ALA A 97 3.53 -18.40 5.00
CA ALA A 97 4.73 -18.89 5.67
C ALA A 97 6.00 -18.11 5.28
N GLU A 98 6.12 -17.68 4.03
CA GLU A 98 7.23 -16.84 3.56
C GLU A 98 7.18 -15.45 4.23
N ILE A 99 6.00 -14.82 4.26
CA ILE A 99 5.78 -13.54 4.93
C ILE A 99 6.07 -13.67 6.43
N ASP A 100 5.67 -14.76 7.09
CA ASP A 100 5.98 -14.97 8.52
C ASP A 100 7.47 -15.09 8.79
N GLY A 101 8.22 -15.75 7.90
CA GLY A 101 9.67 -15.78 7.96
C GLY A 101 10.28 -14.37 7.89
N LEU A 102 9.82 -13.56 6.94
CA LEU A 102 10.28 -12.19 6.76
C LEU A 102 9.87 -11.27 7.92
N ILE A 103 8.64 -11.38 8.43
CA ILE A 103 8.17 -10.62 9.59
C ILE A 103 8.99 -11.00 10.83
N THR A 104 9.34 -12.27 11.00
CA THR A 104 10.21 -12.71 12.11
C THR A 104 11.60 -12.07 12.02
N GLU A 105 12.15 -11.96 10.82
CA GLU A 105 13.47 -11.36 10.58
C GLU A 105 13.46 -9.83 10.72
N TYR A 106 12.42 -9.17 10.20
CA TYR A 106 12.29 -7.71 10.14
C TYR A 106 11.18 -7.17 11.06
N TYR A 107 10.99 -7.81 12.22
CA TYR A 107 9.86 -7.52 13.12
C TYR A 107 9.90 -6.11 13.74
N SER A 108 11.08 -5.50 13.81
CA SER A 108 11.29 -4.12 14.22
C SER A 108 11.19 -3.11 13.07
N CYS A 109 11.03 -3.57 11.84
CA CYS A 109 10.86 -2.72 10.67
C CYS A 109 9.39 -2.39 10.46
N PHE A 110 8.89 -1.40 11.19
CA PHE A 110 7.47 -1.03 11.16
C PHE A 110 6.94 -0.65 9.77
N PRO A 111 7.69 0.07 8.91
CA PRO A 111 7.27 0.27 7.52
C PRO A 111 7.04 -1.04 6.78
N PHE A 112 7.94 -2.01 6.94
CA PHE A 112 7.78 -3.34 6.33
C PHE A 112 6.56 -4.08 6.90
N VAL A 113 6.40 -4.07 8.23
CA VAL A 113 5.26 -4.70 8.93
C VAL A 113 3.92 -4.14 8.44
N LEU A 114 3.80 -2.80 8.30
CA LEU A 114 2.60 -2.17 7.72
C LEU A 114 2.34 -2.64 6.28
N LYS A 115 3.40 -2.81 5.47
CA LYS A 115 3.23 -3.30 4.10
C LYS A 115 2.80 -4.75 4.03
N MET A 116 3.22 -5.59 4.98
CA MET A 116 2.71 -6.96 5.06
C MET A 116 1.25 -7.00 5.51
N ALA A 117 0.87 -6.16 6.47
CA ALA A 117 -0.54 -5.98 6.87
C ALA A 117 -1.41 -5.56 5.66
N GLN A 118 -0.95 -4.57 4.89
CA GLN A 118 -1.61 -4.13 3.66
C GLN A 118 -1.69 -5.24 2.60
N LEU A 119 -0.62 -6.03 2.43
CA LEU A 119 -0.57 -7.12 1.47
C LEU A 119 -1.61 -8.20 1.79
N TYR A 120 -1.73 -8.61 3.05
CA TYR A 120 -2.76 -9.56 3.49
C TYR A 120 -4.17 -9.07 3.19
N VAL A 121 -4.45 -7.79 3.46
CA VAL A 121 -5.75 -7.19 3.15
C VAL A 121 -6.04 -7.22 1.65
N ASN A 122 -5.05 -6.94 0.80
CA ASN A 122 -5.21 -6.90 -0.65
C ASN A 122 -5.47 -8.27 -1.30
N TYR A 123 -5.06 -9.36 -0.65
CA TYR A 123 -5.23 -10.74 -1.13
C TYR A 123 -6.11 -11.59 -0.19
N LEU A 124 -6.97 -10.93 0.58
CA LEU A 124 -7.86 -11.56 1.56
C LEU A 124 -8.95 -12.44 0.92
N ASP A 125 -9.18 -12.32 -0.38
CA ASP A 125 -10.06 -13.18 -1.17
C ASP A 125 -9.45 -14.56 -1.48
N LEU A 126 -8.12 -14.71 -1.37
CA LEU A 126 -7.40 -15.94 -1.67
C LEU A 126 -7.13 -16.83 -0.45
N THR A 127 -7.32 -16.31 0.76
CA THR A 127 -7.06 -17.06 2.01
C THR A 127 -8.07 -18.17 2.24
N THR A 128 -7.60 -19.28 2.83
CA THR A 128 -8.45 -20.38 3.29
C THR A 128 -9.14 -20.08 4.62
N ASN A 129 -8.57 -19.17 5.43
CA ASN A 129 -9.10 -18.78 6.73
C ASN A 129 -9.09 -17.25 6.90
N ARG A 130 -10.18 -16.63 6.47
CA ARG A 130 -10.35 -15.17 6.48
C ARG A 130 -10.26 -14.56 7.87
N GLU A 131 -10.83 -15.21 8.89
CA GLU A 131 -10.84 -14.69 10.26
C GLU A 131 -9.42 -14.65 10.83
N ALA A 132 -8.67 -15.75 10.70
CA ALA A 132 -7.28 -15.82 11.17
C ALA A 132 -6.36 -14.82 10.46
N THR A 133 -6.52 -14.63 9.14
CA THR A 133 -5.75 -13.62 8.39
C THR A 133 -6.06 -12.21 8.89
N LEU A 134 -7.33 -11.88 9.18
CA LEU A 134 -7.70 -10.56 9.71
C LEU A 134 -7.17 -10.34 11.13
N GLU A 135 -7.22 -11.35 12.00
CA GLU A 135 -6.62 -11.27 13.35
C GLU A 135 -5.11 -11.03 13.28
N LYS A 136 -4.42 -11.67 12.32
CA LYS A 136 -3.00 -11.45 12.07
C LYS A 136 -2.73 -9.99 11.65
N VAL A 137 -3.53 -9.44 10.73
CA VAL A 137 -3.43 -8.02 10.32
C VAL A 137 -3.61 -7.10 11.52
N LEU A 138 -4.63 -7.32 12.37
CA LEU A 138 -4.86 -6.54 13.58
C LEU A 138 -3.65 -6.57 14.54
N ALA A 139 -3.04 -7.74 14.73
CA ALA A 139 -1.86 -7.88 15.57
C ALA A 139 -0.66 -7.09 15.03
N LEU A 140 -0.48 -7.07 13.71
CA LEU A 140 0.58 -6.27 13.07
C LEU A 140 0.31 -4.76 13.21
N CYS A 141 -0.93 -4.31 12.99
CA CYS A 141 -1.33 -2.91 13.17
C CYS A 141 -1.10 -2.44 14.60
N LYS A 142 -1.60 -3.20 15.59
CA LYS A 142 -1.44 -2.88 17.02
C LYS A 142 0.03 -2.76 17.42
N ARG A 143 0.89 -3.64 16.90
CA ARG A 143 2.33 -3.54 17.13
C ARG A 143 2.92 -2.23 16.61
N VAL A 144 2.53 -1.81 15.41
CA VAL A 144 3.04 -0.57 14.81
C VAL A 144 2.55 0.63 15.63
N GLU A 145 1.28 0.63 16.04
CA GLU A 145 0.72 1.67 16.90
C GLU A 145 1.48 1.80 18.23
N GLU A 146 1.71 0.67 18.92
CA GLU A 146 2.32 0.67 20.25
C GLU A 146 3.83 0.99 20.23
N TYR A 147 4.56 0.59 19.19
CA TYR A 147 6.03 0.55 19.22
C TYR A 147 6.75 1.40 18.16
N SER A 148 6.07 1.92 17.13
CA SER A 148 6.76 2.68 16.07
C SER A 148 7.34 4.00 16.55
N GLY A 149 6.69 4.65 17.52
CA GLY A 149 7.03 6.01 17.96
C GLY A 149 6.83 7.08 16.89
N ASP A 150 6.24 6.72 15.74
CA ASP A 150 5.98 7.60 14.61
C ASP A 150 4.47 7.81 14.47
N TYR A 151 4.05 9.07 14.59
CA TYR A 151 2.63 9.44 14.55
C TYR A 151 1.97 9.07 13.21
N LYS A 152 2.67 9.22 12.09
CA LYS A 152 2.13 8.92 10.76
C LYS A 152 1.90 7.42 10.64
N MET A 153 2.88 6.59 11.03
CA MET A 153 2.75 5.13 10.98
C MET A 153 1.68 4.62 11.96
N ALA A 154 1.60 5.18 13.17
CA ALA A 154 0.55 4.84 14.12
C ALA A 154 -0.84 5.16 13.56
N ASN A 155 -1.01 6.33 12.94
CA ASN A 155 -2.26 6.69 12.29
C ASN A 155 -2.59 5.79 11.09
N GLU A 156 -1.60 5.41 10.27
CA GLU A 156 -1.80 4.43 9.19
C GLU A 156 -2.25 3.06 9.72
N ALA A 157 -1.65 2.59 10.81
CA ALA A 157 -2.03 1.35 11.47
C ALA A 157 -3.47 1.41 12.00
N LEU A 158 -3.84 2.53 12.65
CA LEU A 158 -5.18 2.79 13.17
C LEU A 158 -6.24 2.77 12.07
N MET A 159 -5.95 3.43 10.93
CA MET A 159 -6.85 3.43 9.77
C MET A 159 -7.02 2.03 9.18
N MET A 160 -5.94 1.23 9.14
CA MET A 160 -6.00 -0.15 8.67
C MET A 160 -6.79 -1.06 9.62
N GLU A 161 -6.66 -0.88 10.94
CA GLU A 161 -7.47 -1.58 11.93
C GLU A 161 -8.96 -1.24 11.78
N GLY A 162 -9.29 0.05 11.62
CA GLY A 162 -10.66 0.48 11.34
C GLY A 162 -11.22 -0.19 10.08
N PHE A 163 -10.42 -0.26 9.00
CA PHE A 163 -10.80 -0.94 7.77
C PHE A 163 -11.05 -2.45 7.97
N VAL A 164 -10.22 -3.12 8.78
CA VAL A 164 -10.43 -4.53 9.13
C VAL A 164 -11.75 -4.72 9.89
N TYR A 165 -12.08 -3.85 10.86
CA TYR A 165 -13.36 -3.94 11.56
C TYR A 165 -14.56 -3.69 10.65
N VAL A 166 -14.45 -2.79 9.66
CA VAL A 166 -15.47 -2.62 8.61
C VAL A 166 -15.65 -3.92 7.83
N ILE A 167 -14.55 -4.56 7.41
CA ILE A 167 -14.60 -5.86 6.70
C ILE A 167 -15.30 -6.94 7.54
N GLN A 168 -15.08 -6.94 8.86
CA GLN A 168 -15.71 -7.89 9.78
C GLN A 168 -17.19 -7.54 10.07
N GLY A 169 -17.69 -6.40 9.59
CA GLY A 169 -19.02 -5.91 9.94
C GLY A 169 -19.14 -5.45 11.39
N ASN A 170 -18.03 -5.20 12.08
CA ASN A 170 -18.01 -4.81 13.50
C ASN A 170 -18.08 -3.29 13.66
N ALA A 171 -19.25 -2.72 13.39
CA ALA A 171 -19.47 -1.27 13.45
C ALA A 171 -19.16 -0.68 14.83
N THR A 172 -19.45 -1.40 15.93
CA THR A 172 -19.17 -0.93 17.29
C THR A 172 -17.68 -0.68 17.50
N LYS A 173 -16.81 -1.62 17.09
CA LYS A 173 -15.36 -1.42 17.21
C LYS A 173 -14.84 -0.30 16.32
N VAL A 174 -15.40 -0.11 15.13
CA VAL A 174 -15.04 1.02 14.26
C VAL A 174 -15.30 2.35 14.98
N LEU A 175 -16.47 2.50 15.60
CA LEU A 175 -16.85 3.73 16.31
C LEU A 175 -16.07 3.92 17.62
N GLU A 176 -15.78 2.84 18.35
CA GLU A 176 -14.91 2.88 19.54
C GLU A 176 -13.49 3.34 19.19
N LEU A 177 -12.99 2.94 18.01
CA LEU A 177 -11.65 3.25 17.55
C LEU A 177 -11.54 4.66 16.95
N LEU A 178 -12.48 5.06 16.10
CA LEU A 178 -12.38 6.26 15.26
C LEU A 178 -13.29 7.41 15.71
N GLY A 179 -14.22 7.15 16.63
CA GLY A 179 -15.23 8.11 17.09
C GLY A 179 -16.54 8.05 16.29
N GLU A 180 -17.57 8.73 16.81
CA GLU A 180 -18.92 8.79 16.21
C GLU A 180 -19.08 9.92 15.19
N ASP A 181 -18.37 11.02 15.38
CA ASP A 181 -18.45 12.21 14.54
C ASP A 181 -17.16 12.45 13.77
N VAL A 182 -17.28 13.07 12.58
CA VAL A 182 -16.11 13.49 11.80
C VAL A 182 -15.41 14.64 12.54
N PRO A 183 -14.14 14.49 12.96
CA PRO A 183 -13.43 15.56 13.63
C PRO A 183 -13.20 16.73 12.67
N ILE A 184 -13.15 17.94 13.21
CA ILE A 184 -12.77 19.13 12.42
C ILE A 184 -11.34 18.93 11.91
N GLN A 185 -11.20 18.79 10.59
CA GLN A 185 -9.89 18.72 9.95
C GLN A 185 -9.33 20.13 9.78
N LEU A 186 -8.27 20.43 10.52
CA LEU A 186 -7.46 21.62 10.31
C LEU A 186 -6.32 21.26 9.36
N GLY A 187 -6.42 21.68 8.10
CA GLY A 187 -5.41 21.41 7.08
C GLY A 187 -4.05 22.00 7.47
N THR A 188 -3.05 21.14 7.68
CA THR A 188 -1.67 21.56 8.00
C THR A 188 -0.89 21.91 6.73
N GLU A 189 -1.36 21.47 5.57
CA GLU A 189 -0.71 21.57 4.27
C GLU A 189 -0.44 23.03 3.89
N GLN A 190 -1.38 23.92 4.18
CA GLN A 190 -1.20 25.36 3.93
C GLN A 190 -0.09 25.95 4.80
N LEU A 191 0.02 25.51 6.06
CA LEU A 191 1.08 25.93 6.97
C LEU A 191 2.44 25.38 6.53
N ILE A 192 2.49 24.11 6.13
CA ILE A 192 3.71 23.45 5.63
C ILE A 192 4.16 24.12 4.32
N ALA A 193 3.27 24.34 3.35
CA ALA A 193 3.59 25.02 2.11
C ALA A 193 4.09 26.45 2.35
N THR A 194 3.49 27.16 3.31
CA THR A 194 3.95 28.51 3.71
C THR A 194 5.34 28.46 4.34
N ALA A 195 5.60 27.51 5.24
CA ALA A 195 6.91 27.33 5.86
C ALA A 195 7.99 26.96 4.83
N GLN A 196 7.69 26.05 3.89
CA GLN A 196 8.60 25.68 2.80
C GLN A 196 8.95 26.90 1.94
N LYS A 197 7.95 27.73 1.61
CA LYS A 197 8.16 28.99 0.92
C LYS A 197 9.04 29.96 1.73
N MET A 198 8.85 30.07 3.04
CA MET A 198 9.69 30.89 3.93
C MET A 198 11.16 30.42 3.95
N LEU A 199 11.39 29.11 3.81
CA LEU A 199 12.72 28.52 3.69
C LEU A 199 13.31 28.61 2.26
N GLY A 200 12.62 29.27 1.33
CA GLY A 200 13.04 29.40 -0.07
C GLY A 200 12.73 28.17 -0.95
N GLN A 201 12.11 27.13 -0.40
CA GLN A 201 11.78 25.87 -1.08
C GLN A 201 10.45 25.98 -1.83
N THR A 202 10.38 26.89 -2.81
CA THR A 202 9.13 27.23 -3.50
C THR A 202 8.54 26.04 -4.26
N ASP A 203 9.36 25.20 -4.89
CA ASP A 203 8.84 24.04 -5.63
C ASP A 203 8.25 22.98 -4.71
N LYS A 204 8.83 22.79 -3.51
CA LYS A 204 8.25 21.91 -2.48
C LYS A 204 6.89 22.42 -2.01
N ALA A 205 6.74 23.73 -1.85
CA ALA A 205 5.46 24.33 -1.51
C ALA A 205 4.39 24.11 -2.60
N LYS A 206 4.76 24.22 -3.89
CA LYS A 206 3.84 23.93 -5.01
C LYS A 206 3.42 22.46 -5.02
N GLU A 207 4.36 21.54 -4.85
CA GLU A 207 4.10 20.10 -4.78
C GLU A 207 3.06 19.78 -3.69
N ILE A 208 3.27 20.30 -2.46
CA ILE A 208 2.33 20.10 -1.34
C ILE A 208 0.91 20.54 -1.69
N LEU A 209 0.75 21.72 -2.30
CA LEU A 209 -0.57 22.24 -2.66
C LEU A 209 -1.24 21.44 -3.78
N GLN A 210 -0.47 20.97 -4.77
CA GLN A 210 -1.01 20.10 -5.83
C GLN A 210 -1.43 18.74 -5.29
N VAL A 211 -0.60 18.11 -4.45
CA VAL A 211 -0.91 16.84 -3.78
C VAL A 211 -2.20 16.96 -2.96
N HIS A 212 -2.32 18.01 -2.17
CA HIS A 212 -3.51 18.24 -1.36
C HIS A 212 -4.76 18.44 -2.24
N ALA A 213 -4.68 19.26 -3.29
CA ALA A 213 -5.80 19.46 -4.21
C ALA A 213 -6.23 18.14 -4.89
N TYR A 214 -5.27 17.34 -5.36
CA TYR A 214 -5.52 16.01 -5.91
C TYR A 214 -6.24 15.09 -4.91
N GLN A 215 -5.75 15.02 -3.66
CA GLN A 215 -6.37 14.20 -2.62
C GLN A 215 -7.79 14.64 -2.28
N GLN A 216 -8.05 15.95 -2.22
CA GLN A 216 -9.39 16.49 -1.94
C GLN A 216 -10.38 16.18 -3.06
N ILE A 217 -9.98 16.32 -4.31
CA ILE A 217 -10.83 15.97 -5.45
C ILE A 217 -11.21 14.48 -5.41
N ASN A 218 -10.24 13.60 -5.14
CA ASN A 218 -10.50 12.17 -5.00
C ASN A 218 -11.44 11.87 -3.82
N SER A 219 -11.26 12.56 -2.69
CA SER A 219 -12.10 12.40 -1.50
C SER A 219 -13.54 12.84 -1.75
N ILE A 220 -13.75 13.98 -2.44
CA ILE A 220 -15.09 14.47 -2.79
C ILE A 220 -15.84 13.45 -3.64
N VAL A 221 -15.19 12.91 -4.68
CA VAL A 221 -15.83 11.93 -5.58
C VAL A 221 -16.10 10.61 -4.85
N SER A 222 -15.16 10.14 -4.02
CA SER A 222 -15.32 8.90 -3.24
C SER A 222 -16.48 9.02 -2.24
N ASN A 223 -16.54 10.12 -1.49
CA ASN A 223 -17.61 10.38 -0.51
C ASN A 223 -18.98 10.52 -1.18
N ALA A 224 -19.03 11.18 -2.35
CA ALA A 224 -20.27 11.26 -3.13
C ALA A 224 -20.74 9.86 -3.58
N GLY A 225 -19.81 8.98 -3.97
CA GLY A 225 -20.11 7.59 -4.33
C GLY A 225 -20.77 6.81 -3.18
N GLU A 226 -20.29 6.97 -1.95
CA GLU A 226 -20.94 6.34 -0.78
C GLU A 226 -22.27 7.01 -0.43
N SER A 227 -22.37 8.33 -0.55
CA SER A 227 -23.61 9.10 -0.33
C SER A 227 -24.74 8.67 -1.29
N LEU A 228 -24.43 8.32 -2.54
CA LEU A 228 -25.44 7.88 -3.53
C LEU A 228 -26.29 6.72 -3.02
N LEU A 229 -25.68 5.75 -2.34
CA LEU A 229 -26.39 4.56 -1.85
C LEU A 229 -27.28 4.86 -0.63
N LEU A 230 -27.11 6.02 0.01
CA LEU A 230 -27.94 6.47 1.14
C LEU A 230 -29.13 7.32 0.68
N GLU A 231 -29.09 7.84 -0.55
CA GLU A 231 -30.05 8.82 -1.09
C GLU A 231 -30.94 8.21 -2.20
N LEU A 232 -31.21 6.90 -2.14
CA LEU A 232 -31.98 6.18 -3.16
C LEU A 232 -33.41 6.71 -3.32
N ASP A 233 -34.00 7.22 -2.24
CA ASP A 233 -35.36 7.76 -2.22
C ASP A 233 -35.43 9.22 -2.73
N ASN A 234 -34.30 9.93 -2.74
CA ASN A 234 -34.20 11.33 -3.11
C ASN A 234 -33.64 11.48 -4.54
N THR A 235 -34.46 11.12 -5.52
CA THR A 235 -34.03 10.98 -6.92
C THR A 235 -33.46 12.27 -7.52
N ASP A 236 -33.99 13.44 -7.13
CA ASP A 236 -33.51 14.74 -7.63
C ASP A 236 -32.10 15.05 -7.11
N TYR A 237 -31.85 14.79 -5.82
CA TYR A 237 -30.52 14.93 -5.24
C TYR A 237 -29.54 13.91 -5.83
N PHE A 238 -29.98 12.65 -5.99
CA PHE A 238 -29.18 11.60 -6.60
C PHE A 238 -28.71 11.99 -8.01
N ASP A 239 -29.63 12.45 -8.87
CA ASP A 239 -29.33 12.88 -10.25
C ASP A 239 -28.36 14.07 -10.27
N GLU A 240 -28.60 15.06 -9.41
CA GLU A 240 -27.75 16.25 -9.32
C GLU A 240 -26.35 15.91 -8.78
N MET A 241 -26.24 14.97 -7.84
CA MET A 241 -24.96 14.48 -7.33
C MET A 241 -24.18 13.75 -8.42
N VAL A 242 -24.83 12.85 -9.18
CA VAL A 242 -24.20 12.19 -10.34
C VAL A 242 -23.70 13.24 -11.34
N ARG A 243 -24.55 14.19 -11.72
CA ARG A 243 -24.18 15.25 -12.68
C ARG A 243 -22.98 16.08 -12.22
N ARG A 244 -22.94 16.47 -10.94
CA ARG A 244 -21.84 17.27 -10.38
C ARG A 244 -20.54 16.49 -10.34
N MET A 245 -20.57 15.23 -9.91
CA MET A 245 -19.38 14.40 -9.84
C MET A 245 -18.86 14.04 -11.23
N GLU A 246 -19.72 13.79 -12.21
CA GLU A 246 -19.30 13.61 -13.60
C GLU A 246 -18.58 14.85 -14.15
N ALA A 247 -19.05 16.06 -13.80
CA ALA A 247 -18.38 17.29 -14.17
C ALA A 247 -16.98 17.39 -13.54
N ILE A 248 -16.82 17.01 -12.26
CA ILE A 248 -15.50 16.97 -11.60
C ILE A 248 -14.58 15.94 -12.25
N ILE A 249 -15.06 14.70 -12.44
CA ILE A 249 -14.32 13.60 -13.06
C ILE A 249 -13.82 14.00 -14.46
N THR A 250 -14.67 14.66 -15.24
CA THR A 250 -14.33 15.10 -16.59
C THR A 250 -13.37 16.30 -16.58
N THR A 251 -13.62 17.29 -15.72
CA THR A 251 -12.83 18.54 -15.69
C THR A 251 -11.40 18.31 -15.23
N PHE A 252 -11.20 17.39 -14.28
CA PHE A 252 -9.87 17.04 -13.77
C PHE A 252 -9.33 15.75 -14.37
N GLU A 253 -9.94 15.24 -15.45
CA GLU A 253 -9.49 14.01 -16.13
C GLU A 253 -9.21 12.84 -15.16
N LEU A 254 -10.06 12.65 -14.14
CA LEU A 254 -9.81 11.67 -13.07
C LEU A 254 -9.76 10.24 -13.59
N ALA A 255 -10.42 9.94 -14.71
CA ALA A 255 -10.28 8.63 -15.35
C ALA A 255 -8.84 8.31 -15.78
N HIS A 256 -7.99 9.33 -15.95
CA HIS A 256 -6.55 9.21 -16.18
C HIS A 256 -5.76 9.30 -14.86
N LEU A 257 -5.95 10.38 -14.08
CA LEU A 257 -5.17 10.66 -12.86
C LEU A 257 -5.40 9.67 -11.71
N ASN A 258 -6.61 9.14 -11.59
CA ASN A 258 -6.98 8.13 -10.60
C ASN A 258 -8.19 7.33 -11.11
N VAL A 259 -7.90 6.41 -12.04
CA VAL A 259 -8.94 5.62 -12.69
C VAL A 259 -9.83 4.88 -11.68
N ASN A 260 -9.26 4.40 -10.57
CA ASN A 260 -10.01 3.69 -9.55
C ASN A 260 -11.12 4.55 -8.94
N THR A 261 -10.84 5.81 -8.58
CA THR A 261 -11.84 6.74 -8.05
C THR A 261 -13.01 6.93 -9.02
N ALA A 262 -12.71 7.13 -10.31
CA ALA A 262 -13.75 7.30 -11.33
C ALA A 262 -14.58 6.01 -11.54
N LEU A 263 -13.91 4.86 -11.62
CA LEU A 263 -14.56 3.56 -11.80
C LEU A 263 -15.49 3.20 -10.64
N VAL A 264 -15.03 3.34 -9.39
CA VAL A 264 -15.85 3.08 -8.20
C VAL A 264 -17.09 3.98 -8.21
N PHE A 265 -16.92 5.26 -8.54
CA PHE A 265 -18.05 6.19 -8.63
C PHE A 265 -19.10 5.73 -9.65
N TYR A 266 -18.70 5.39 -10.88
CA TYR A 266 -19.64 4.94 -11.91
C TYR A 266 -20.35 3.64 -11.54
N VAL A 267 -19.68 2.69 -10.86
CA VAL A 267 -20.31 1.45 -10.38
C VAL A 267 -21.36 1.75 -9.32
N LYS A 268 -21.06 2.63 -8.36
CA LYS A 268 -22.00 3.03 -7.29
C LYS A 268 -23.21 3.78 -7.87
N ALA A 269 -22.98 4.70 -8.81
CA ALA A 269 -24.05 5.39 -9.53
C ALA A 269 -24.93 4.43 -10.33
N ALA A 270 -24.33 3.52 -11.10
CA ALA A 270 -25.06 2.49 -11.84
C ALA A 270 -25.89 1.59 -10.90
N SER A 271 -25.30 1.19 -9.76
CA SER A 271 -25.95 0.37 -8.74
C SER A 271 -27.16 1.08 -8.15
N GLY A 272 -27.01 2.35 -7.76
CA GLY A 272 -28.11 3.15 -7.23
C GLY A 272 -29.24 3.35 -8.24
N TYR A 273 -28.92 3.63 -9.51
CA TYR A 273 -29.94 3.71 -10.57
C TYR A 273 -30.65 2.38 -10.81
N ALA A 274 -29.92 1.26 -10.79
CA ALA A 274 -30.51 -0.06 -10.94
C ALA A 274 -31.47 -0.39 -9.78
N MET A 275 -31.10 -0.05 -8.54
CA MET A 275 -31.96 -0.18 -7.35
C MET A 275 -33.22 0.68 -7.44
N GLN A 276 -33.14 1.86 -8.08
CA GLN A 276 -34.28 2.73 -8.39
C GLN A 276 -35.08 2.25 -9.63
N GLN A 277 -34.72 1.13 -10.25
CA GLN A 277 -35.31 0.62 -11.51
C GLN A 277 -35.17 1.58 -12.71
N ARG A 278 -34.18 2.48 -12.67
CA ARG A 278 -33.86 3.45 -13.72
C ARG A 278 -32.76 2.91 -14.64
N PHE A 279 -33.14 1.91 -15.43
CA PHE A 279 -32.19 1.08 -16.18
C PHE A 279 -31.41 1.82 -17.28
N GLU A 280 -31.98 2.84 -17.92
CA GLU A 280 -31.26 3.61 -18.95
C GLU A 280 -30.10 4.43 -18.33
N GLN A 281 -30.34 5.05 -17.17
CA GLN A 281 -29.30 5.78 -16.43
C GLN A 281 -28.25 4.83 -15.87
N ALA A 282 -28.66 3.67 -15.36
CA ALA A 282 -27.73 2.62 -14.92
C ALA A 282 -26.82 2.18 -16.08
N PHE A 283 -27.41 1.95 -17.25
CA PHE A 283 -26.68 1.58 -18.46
C PHE A 283 -25.69 2.65 -18.90
N TYR A 284 -26.09 3.92 -18.89
CA TYR A 284 -25.20 5.05 -19.17
C TYR A 284 -23.97 5.08 -18.24
N CYS A 285 -24.16 4.86 -16.94
CA CYS A 285 -23.03 4.80 -15.99
C CYS A 285 -22.12 3.58 -16.26
N ILE A 286 -22.68 2.42 -16.63
CA ILE A 286 -21.89 1.24 -17.02
C ILE A 286 -21.08 1.52 -18.29
N GLU A 287 -21.65 2.21 -19.27
CA GLU A 287 -20.92 2.61 -20.49
C GLU A 287 -19.74 3.52 -20.15
N LYS A 288 -19.92 4.48 -19.23
CA LYS A 288 -18.83 5.34 -18.74
C LYS A 288 -17.73 4.55 -18.05
N TYR A 289 -18.11 3.59 -17.21
CA TYR A 289 -17.18 2.65 -16.58
C TYR A 289 -16.36 1.89 -17.63
N VAL A 290 -17.01 1.25 -18.59
CA VAL A 290 -16.34 0.46 -19.64
C VAL A 290 -15.42 1.35 -20.47
N LYS A 291 -15.86 2.56 -20.84
CA LYS A 291 -15.03 3.52 -21.56
C LYS A 291 -13.78 3.91 -20.78
N ALA A 292 -13.90 4.17 -19.48
CA ALA A 292 -12.76 4.46 -18.63
C ALA A 292 -11.80 3.26 -18.53
N CYS A 293 -12.32 2.03 -18.39
CA CYS A 293 -11.51 0.81 -18.43
C CYS A 293 -10.73 0.65 -19.75
N MET A 294 -11.36 0.97 -20.88
CA MET A 294 -10.73 0.89 -22.21
C MET A 294 -9.65 1.95 -22.46
N GLN A 295 -9.49 2.91 -21.56
CA GLN A 295 -8.42 3.91 -21.60
C GLN A 295 -7.20 3.52 -20.76
N ILE A 296 -7.30 2.44 -19.96
CA ILE A 296 -6.24 2.00 -19.08
C ILE A 296 -5.09 1.38 -19.88
N GLN A 297 -3.88 1.92 -19.70
CA GLN A 297 -2.67 1.28 -20.20
C GLN A 297 -2.11 0.33 -19.13
N PHE A 298 -1.82 -0.91 -19.53
CA PHE A 298 -1.20 -1.91 -18.66
C PHE A 298 0.30 -2.06 -18.95
N PRO A 299 1.18 -2.12 -17.93
CA PRO A 299 0.89 -2.03 -16.50
C PRO A 299 0.38 -0.64 -16.11
N MET A 300 -0.60 -0.62 -15.20
CA MET A 300 -1.18 0.62 -14.70
C MET A 300 -0.13 1.44 -13.97
N ARG A 301 0.00 2.72 -14.34
CA ARG A 301 0.87 3.69 -13.66
C ARG A 301 0.03 4.86 -13.20
N LEU A 302 0.28 5.31 -11.98
CA LEU A 302 -0.25 6.59 -11.50
C LEU A 302 0.79 7.65 -11.84
N GLU A 303 0.38 8.61 -12.62
CA GLU A 303 1.17 9.77 -13.03
C GLU A 303 0.31 11.02 -12.97
N GLY A 304 0.97 12.17 -12.80
CA GLY A 304 0.35 13.47 -12.92
C GLY A 304 -0.02 13.79 -14.37
N ASP A 305 -0.55 14.99 -14.57
CA ASP A 305 -0.86 15.53 -15.88
C ASP A 305 -0.29 16.95 -16.02
N THR A 306 -0.70 17.64 -17.09
CA THR A 306 -0.24 19.02 -17.34
C THR A 306 -0.68 20.02 -16.26
N TYR A 307 -1.74 19.73 -15.50
CA TYR A 307 -2.22 20.55 -14.40
C TYR A 307 -1.55 20.15 -13.07
N PHE A 308 -1.51 18.85 -12.78
CA PHE A 308 -0.89 18.21 -11.62
C PHE A 308 0.54 17.72 -11.90
N TYR A 309 1.37 18.60 -12.46
CA TYR A 309 2.69 18.27 -13.00
C TYR A 309 3.77 17.95 -11.94
N LEU A 310 3.46 18.04 -10.64
CA LEU A 310 4.38 17.72 -9.53
C LEU A 310 3.97 16.45 -8.76
N LEU A 311 3.00 15.67 -9.26
CA LEU A 311 2.56 14.48 -8.54
C LEU A 311 3.51 13.29 -8.67
N ASP A 312 4.24 13.15 -9.78
CA ASP A 312 5.04 11.95 -10.07
C ASP A 312 6.02 11.60 -8.95
N ASP A 313 6.80 12.58 -8.49
CA ASP A 313 7.79 12.40 -7.43
C ASP A 313 7.14 12.08 -6.09
N TRP A 314 5.97 12.67 -5.79
CA TRP A 314 5.22 12.36 -4.58
C TRP A 314 4.62 10.96 -4.63
N MET A 315 3.99 10.58 -5.75
CA MET A 315 3.44 9.25 -5.98
C MET A 315 4.52 8.20 -5.87
N ALA A 316 5.71 8.42 -6.44
CA ALA A 316 6.82 7.49 -6.36
C ALA A 316 7.36 7.27 -4.93
N ARG A 317 7.27 8.28 -4.05
CA ARG A 317 7.72 8.20 -2.64
C ARG A 317 6.63 7.66 -1.71
N GLU A 318 5.40 8.12 -1.85
CA GLU A 318 4.35 7.94 -0.82
C GLU A 318 3.38 6.83 -1.17
N LEU A 319 3.08 6.63 -2.46
CA LEU A 319 2.41 5.43 -2.90
C LEU A 319 3.51 4.38 -3.02
N VAL A 320 3.60 3.51 -2.00
CA VAL A 320 4.61 2.43 -1.84
C VAL A 320 4.43 1.33 -2.89
N LEU A 321 4.38 1.79 -4.12
CA LEU A 321 3.80 1.25 -5.33
C LEU A 321 4.34 2.19 -6.40
N SER A 322 5.67 2.28 -6.52
CA SER A 322 6.35 3.07 -7.55
C SER A 322 5.72 2.74 -8.91
N THR A 323 4.75 3.53 -9.35
CA THR A 323 3.94 3.29 -10.55
C THR A 323 3.29 1.90 -10.68
N GLN A 324 3.11 1.11 -9.60
CA GLN A 324 2.52 -0.24 -9.69
C GLN A 324 1.26 -0.32 -8.84
N THR A 325 0.31 -1.17 -9.19
CA THR A 325 -0.97 -1.29 -8.49
C THR A 325 -0.90 -2.22 -7.29
N PRO A 326 -1.85 -2.15 -6.33
CA PRO A 326 -1.85 -3.00 -5.13
C PRO A 326 -1.89 -4.51 -5.43
N ARG A 327 -2.43 -4.87 -6.60
CA ARG A 327 -2.50 -6.22 -7.16
C ARG A 327 -1.77 -6.28 -8.50
N ASP A 328 -1.41 -7.47 -8.95
CA ASP A 328 -0.81 -7.67 -10.28
C ASP A 328 -1.81 -7.37 -11.42
N ASN A 329 -1.28 -7.22 -12.64
CA ASN A 329 -2.08 -6.83 -13.81
C ASN A 329 -3.21 -7.81 -14.14
N GLU A 330 -2.98 -9.12 -14.04
CA GLU A 330 -3.98 -10.12 -14.44
C GLU A 330 -5.12 -10.15 -13.43
N THR A 331 -4.80 -10.08 -12.14
CA THR A 331 -5.79 -9.95 -11.08
C THR A 331 -6.62 -8.67 -11.23
N ILE A 332 -6.00 -7.56 -11.64
CA ILE A 332 -6.73 -6.29 -11.87
C ILE A 332 -7.66 -6.39 -13.06
N LYS A 333 -7.18 -6.89 -14.21
CA LYS A 333 -8.03 -7.07 -15.39
C LYS A 333 -9.25 -7.93 -15.06
N LYS A 334 -9.04 -9.03 -14.36
CA LYS A 334 -10.13 -9.90 -13.90
C LYS A 334 -11.11 -9.14 -13.00
N ALA A 335 -10.61 -8.42 -12.00
CA ALA A 335 -11.44 -7.62 -11.09
C ALA A 335 -12.26 -6.54 -11.82
N LEU A 336 -11.68 -5.84 -12.81
CA LEU A 336 -12.39 -4.83 -13.61
C LEU A 336 -13.57 -5.43 -14.38
N TYR A 337 -13.40 -6.62 -14.94
CA TYR A 337 -14.48 -7.32 -15.63
C TYR A 337 -15.56 -7.82 -14.65
N GLU A 338 -15.13 -8.53 -13.61
CA GLU A 338 -16.03 -9.14 -12.62
C GLU A 338 -16.87 -8.11 -11.83
N THR A 339 -16.34 -6.90 -11.64
CA THR A 339 -17.05 -5.79 -10.98
C THR A 339 -18.39 -5.45 -11.65
N ILE A 340 -18.50 -5.64 -12.97
CA ILE A 340 -19.76 -5.44 -13.69
C ILE A 340 -20.45 -6.78 -13.94
N ALA A 341 -19.72 -7.79 -14.42
CA ALA A 341 -20.31 -9.06 -14.84
C ALA A 341 -20.97 -9.84 -13.69
N ASN A 342 -20.35 -9.85 -12.51
CA ASN A 342 -20.79 -10.62 -11.35
C ASN A 342 -21.57 -9.78 -10.33
N ASN A 343 -21.88 -8.52 -10.65
CA ASN A 343 -22.60 -7.66 -9.72
C ASN A 343 -24.10 -8.00 -9.69
N PRO A 344 -24.64 -8.46 -8.55
CA PRO A 344 -26.02 -8.92 -8.45
C PRO A 344 -27.03 -7.79 -8.71
N LEU A 345 -26.66 -6.53 -8.48
CA LEU A 345 -27.53 -5.37 -8.72
C LEU A 345 -27.75 -5.14 -10.22
N PHE A 346 -26.94 -5.73 -11.09
CA PHE A 346 -27.08 -5.63 -12.54
C PHE A 346 -27.76 -6.86 -13.17
N ALA A 347 -28.26 -7.82 -12.37
CA ALA A 347 -28.91 -9.02 -12.89
C ALA A 347 -30.06 -8.71 -13.88
N SER A 348 -30.86 -7.67 -13.60
CA SER A 348 -31.96 -7.23 -14.47
C SER A 348 -31.50 -6.63 -15.81
N LEU A 349 -30.24 -6.19 -15.90
CA LEU A 349 -29.64 -5.63 -17.12
C LEU A 349 -28.99 -6.71 -18.00
N GLN A 350 -28.70 -7.90 -17.47
CA GLN A 350 -27.99 -8.96 -18.19
C GLN A 350 -28.77 -9.48 -19.41
N SER A 351 -30.11 -9.39 -19.40
CA SER A 351 -30.94 -9.77 -20.54
C SER A 351 -30.92 -8.74 -21.68
N ASP A 352 -30.39 -7.54 -21.48
CA ASP A 352 -30.26 -6.52 -22.51
C ASP A 352 -29.04 -6.81 -23.41
N GLY A 353 -29.26 -6.87 -24.73
CA GLY A 353 -28.19 -7.11 -25.70
C GLY A 353 -27.09 -6.05 -25.65
N ARG A 354 -27.41 -4.81 -25.26
CA ARG A 354 -26.41 -3.73 -25.09
C ARG A 354 -25.45 -4.04 -23.95
N TYR A 355 -25.95 -4.57 -22.83
CA TYR A 355 -25.13 -4.95 -21.67
C TYR A 355 -24.18 -6.10 -22.03
N THR A 356 -24.69 -7.11 -22.73
CA THR A 356 -23.87 -8.22 -23.23
C THR A 356 -22.75 -7.72 -24.15
N ASN A 357 -23.07 -6.82 -25.10
CA ASN A 357 -22.08 -6.26 -26.02
C ASN A 357 -20.99 -5.46 -25.28
N LEU A 358 -21.34 -4.67 -24.26
CA LEU A 358 -20.36 -3.94 -23.45
C LEU A 358 -19.40 -4.90 -22.74
N LEU A 359 -19.91 -5.96 -22.12
CA LEU A 359 -19.07 -6.97 -21.46
C LEU A 359 -18.18 -7.72 -22.44
N THR A 360 -18.69 -8.10 -23.62
CA THR A 360 -17.87 -8.75 -24.66
C THR A 360 -16.72 -7.84 -25.11
N ASN A 361 -17.00 -6.55 -25.33
CA ASN A 361 -15.98 -5.57 -25.70
C ASN A 361 -14.93 -5.40 -24.60
N LEU A 362 -15.35 -5.30 -23.34
CA LEU A 362 -14.45 -5.19 -22.20
C LEU A 362 -13.58 -6.44 -22.04
N HIS A 363 -14.16 -7.64 -22.14
CA HIS A 363 -13.44 -8.91 -22.10
C HIS A 363 -12.35 -8.98 -23.18
N HIS A 364 -12.70 -8.64 -24.43
CA HIS A 364 -11.76 -8.62 -25.54
C HIS A 364 -10.62 -7.62 -25.32
N TYR A 365 -10.94 -6.42 -24.84
CA TYR A 365 -9.94 -5.38 -24.56
C TYR A 365 -8.95 -5.83 -23.47
N LEU A 366 -9.45 -6.42 -22.39
CA LEU A 366 -8.65 -6.88 -21.25
C LEU A 366 -7.84 -8.16 -21.56
N ARG A 367 -8.15 -8.86 -22.66
CA ARG A 367 -7.51 -10.12 -23.08
C ARG A 367 -7.58 -11.20 -22.00
N LEU A 368 -8.73 -11.33 -21.37
CA LEU A 368 -8.98 -12.40 -20.41
C LEU A 368 -9.03 -13.75 -21.17
N GLU A 369 -8.43 -14.80 -20.59
CA GLU A 369 -8.54 -16.16 -21.14
C GLU A 369 -10.01 -16.62 -21.06
N GLU A 370 -10.47 -17.37 -22.07
CA GLU A 370 -11.81 -17.98 -22.02
C GLU A 370 -11.85 -18.99 -20.86
N VAL A 371 -12.86 -18.84 -19.98
CA VAL A 371 -13.10 -19.72 -18.83
C VAL A 371 -13.47 -21.13 -19.27
#